data_AF-A0A259S461-F1
#
_entry.id   AF-A0A259S461-F1
#
_cell.length_a   1.000
_cell.length_b   1.000
_cell.length_c   1.000
_cell.angle_alpha   90.00
_cell.angle_beta   90.00
_cell.angle_gamma   90.00
#
_symmetry.space_group_name_H-M   'P 1'
#
loop_
_entity.id
_entity.type
_entity.pdbx_description
1 polymer ?
#
loop_
_entity_poly.entity_id
_entity_poly.type
_entity_poly.pdbx_seq_one_letter_code
_entity_poly.pdbx_strand_id
1 'polypeptide(L)' 'TEIRQIIADTIAATGAQGVAQMGAVMNAVRAKVTGRADLAAVSQWVKAALGA' A
#
# COMPACT_ATOMS: atom_id res chain seq x y z
N THR A 1 -0.90 -11.67 -6.15
CA THR A 1 -0.35 -12.07 -4.84
C THR A 1 -1.13 -11.40 -3.74
N GLU A 2 -1.33 -12.09 -2.62
CA GLU A 2 -2.13 -11.64 -1.46
C GLU A 2 -1.79 -10.19 -1.03
N ILE A 3 -0.50 -9.84 -0.99
CA ILE A 3 -0.04 -8.50 -0.61
C ILE A 3 -0.54 -7.39 -1.55
N ARG A 4 -0.65 -7.65 -2.87
CA ARG A 4 -1.15 -6.65 -3.81
C ARG A 4 -2.64 -6.38 -3.62
N GLN A 5 -3.42 -7.39 -3.22
CA GLN A 5 -4.82 -7.18 -2.85
C GLN A 5 -4.94 -6.40 -1.55
N ILE A 6 -4.13 -6.73 -0.53
CA ILE A 6 -4.06 -5.95 0.71
C ILE A 6 -3.77 -4.47 0.42
N ILE A 7 -2.88 -4.17 -0.52
CA ILE A 7 -2.57 -2.80 -0.96
C ILE A 7 -3.80 -2.15 -1.60
N ALA A 8 -4.42 -2.80 -2.59
CA ALA A 8 -5.60 -2.27 -3.28
C ALA A 8 -6.76 -2.00 -2.32
N ASP A 9 -7.06 -2.96 -1.43
CA ASP A 9 -8.10 -2.83 -0.42
C ASP A 9 -7.78 -1.71 0.57
N THR A 10 -6.50 -1.53 0.92
CA THR A 10 -6.09 -0.45 1.81
C THR A 10 -6.19 0.91 1.13
N ILE A 11 -5.85 1.02 -0.15
CA ILE A 11 -6.05 2.24 -0.95
C ILE A 11 -7.55 2.58 -1.03
N ALA A 12 -8.39 1.60 -1.34
CA ALA A 12 -9.84 1.77 -1.38
C ALA A 12 -10.41 2.17 -0.02
N ALA A 13 -10.00 1.51 1.06
CA ALA A 13 -10.47 1.80 2.42
C ALA A 13 -10.00 3.17 2.94
N THR A 14 -8.83 3.64 2.50
CA THR A 14 -8.31 4.96 2.88
C THR A 14 -8.83 6.08 1.97
N GLY A 15 -9.51 5.75 0.87
CA GLY A 15 -9.95 6.72 -0.13
C GLY A 15 -8.78 7.47 -0.79
N ALA A 16 -7.59 6.87 -0.79
CA ALA A 16 -6.40 7.51 -1.35
C ALA A 16 -6.51 7.58 -2.87
N GLN A 17 -6.42 8.80 -3.41
CA GLN A 17 -6.54 9.06 -4.85
C GLN A 17 -5.24 9.52 -5.50
N GLY A 18 -4.14 9.58 -4.74
CA GLY A 18 -2.85 9.93 -5.32
C GLY A 18 -1.69 9.85 -4.33
N VAL A 19 -0.53 10.24 -4.86
CA VAL A 19 0.74 10.18 -4.14
C VAL A 19 0.81 11.08 -2.91
N ALA A 20 -0.08 12.07 -2.79
CA ALA A 20 -0.20 12.90 -1.58
C ALA A 20 -0.61 12.08 -0.35
N GLN A 21 -1.43 11.04 -0.55
CA GLN A 21 -1.86 10.13 0.52
C GLN A 21 -0.93 8.92 0.69
N MET A 22 0.16 8.84 -0.08
CA MET A 22 1.11 7.72 -0.06
C MET A 22 1.57 7.37 1.36
N GLY A 23 1.93 8.36 2.18
CA GLY A 23 2.41 8.11 3.55
C GLY A 23 1.37 7.41 4.43
N ALA A 24 0.10 7.80 4.32
CA ALA A 24 -0.99 7.20 5.08
C ALA A 24 -1.28 5.77 4.60
N VAL A 25 -1.35 5.55 3.28
CA VAL A 25 -1.52 4.22 2.70
C VAL A 25 -0.37 3.30 3.10
N MET A 26 0.88 3.78 3.02
CA MET A 26 2.06 2.97 3.36
C MET A 26 2.05 2.56 4.82
N ASN A 27 1.69 3.46 5.75
CA ASN A 27 1.54 3.11 7.17
C ASN A 27 0.45 2.05 7.39
N ALA A 28 -0.72 2.21 6.76
CA ALA A 28 -1.83 1.27 6.89
C ALA A 28 -1.51 -0.11 6.29
N VAL A 29 -0.84 -0.15 5.13
CA VAL A 29 -0.39 -1.40 4.51
C VAL A 29 0.70 -2.05 5.36
N ARG A 30 1.69 -1.29 5.85
CA ARG A 30 2.77 -1.81 6.70
C ARG A 30 2.21 -2.56 7.90
N ALA A 31 1.22 -2.02 8.60
CA ALA A 31 0.60 -2.70 9.74
C ALA A 31 0.02 -4.09 9.38
N LYS A 32 -0.47 -4.28 8.15
CA LYS A 32 -1.07 -5.54 7.67
C LYS A 32 -0.05 -6.54 7.14
N VAL A 33 1.11 -6.06 6.67
CA VAL A 33 2.11 -6.88 5.96
C VAL A 33 3.44 -7.02 6.70
N THR A 34 3.58 -6.39 7.87
CA THR A 34 4.78 -6.49 8.72
C THR A 34 5.06 -7.95 9.05
N GLY A 35 6.31 -8.38 8.84
CA GLY A 35 6.73 -9.78 9.05
C GLY A 35 6.24 -10.77 7.98
N ARG A 36 5.40 -10.33 7.03
CA ARG A 36 4.83 -11.16 5.94
C ARG A 36 5.34 -10.78 4.55
N ALA A 37 5.88 -9.57 4.40
CA ALA A 37 6.41 -9.08 3.14
C ALA A 37 7.62 -8.16 3.34
N ASP A 38 8.44 -8.08 2.29
CA ASP A 38 9.53 -7.12 2.21
C ASP A 38 8.97 -5.69 2.09
N LEU A 39 9.39 -4.81 3.00
CA LEU A 39 8.88 -3.46 3.11
C LEU A 39 9.31 -2.56 1.93
N ALA A 40 10.46 -2.83 1.31
CA ALA A 40 10.89 -2.14 0.11
C ALA A 40 10.01 -2.54 -1.07
N ALA A 41 9.72 -3.84 -1.25
CA ALA A 41 8.80 -4.32 -2.28
C ALA A 41 7.38 -3.74 -2.11
N VAL A 42 6.87 -3.71 -0.88
CA VAL A 42 5.57 -3.12 -0.55
C VAL A 42 5.51 -1.64 -0.94
N SER A 43 6.54 -0.87 -0.61
CA SER A 43 6.57 0.56 -0.96
C SER A 43 6.54 0.81 -2.48
N GLN A 44 7.21 -0.03 -3.27
CA GLN A 44 7.16 0.01 -4.73
C GLN A 44 5.75 -0.31 -5.25
N TRP A 45 5.11 -1.33 -4.68
CA TRP A 45 3.75 -1.72 -5.08
C TRP A 45 2.70 -0.66 -4.73
N VAL A 46 2.78 -0.06 -3.54
CA VAL A 46 1.88 1.04 -3.15
C VAL A 46 2.08 2.25 -4.06
N LYS A 47 3.34 2.60 -4.38
CA LYS A 47 3.65 3.70 -5.29
C LYS A 47 3.12 3.44 -6.69
N ALA A 48 3.29 2.21 -7.20
CA ALA A 48 2.76 1.80 -8.49
C ALA A 48 1.23 1.84 -8.53
N ALA A 49 0.56 1.52 -7.43
CA ALA A 49 -0.91 1.55 -7.33
C ALA A 49 -1.49 2.97 -7.21
N LEU A 50 -0.75 3.93 -6.65
CA LEU A 50 -1.17 5.33 -6.50
C LEU A 50 -0.67 6.27 -7.61
N GLY A 51 0.34 5.85 -8.37
CA GLY A 51 0.92 6.59 -9.49
C GLY A 51 0.47 6.07 -10.87
N ALA A 52 -0.46 5.12 -10.90
CA ALA A 52 -1.17 4.67 -12.09
C ALA A 52 -2.51 5.41 -12.24
#